data_AF-A0A257RSF4-F1
#
_entry.id   AF-A0A257RSF4-F1
#
_cell.length_a   1.000
_cell.length_b   1.000
_cell.length_c   1.000
_cell.angle_alpha   90.00
_cell.angle_beta   90.00
_cell.angle_gamma   90.00
#
_symmetry.space_group_name_H-M   'P 1'
#
loop_
_entity.id
_entity.type
_entity.pdbx_description
1 polymer ?
#
loop_
_entity_poly.entity_id
_entity_poly.type
_entity_poly.pdbx_seq_one_letter_code
_entity_poly.pdbx_strand_id
1 'polypeptide(L)'
;TKLQLYDLGMAALFHDVGKSRVPLEVLNKAGSLDEEEWRIMTAHPWLGVLTLFGLRGYGEVPYRSMIGTYEHHMKTDLTGYPKSIRPRQMSIFSKIIAVADGFDAATTRRAYQTTPIEPDAVLKEMLENPKRGQDPILVKAFINLIGVYPVGTTVILDTYELAIVTAANPNVEQIHRPMVRIVSDPAGTVLFPGYPADLADQDGAGNFTLAWTDTGANVVLDTVSIIKYNGQPALVGGGYRGAYLFANFNTATPPVVTVPGNVTTEATGPAGAAVTFSASATDNSGSVPVTCVPASGSTFALGTTTVTCSATNTGGNGSASFTVTVVDTTPPALSLPPAMYGWRGQHGARVVQRHGRRSHAAGRHSEPRARRPRRRRR
;
A
#
# COMPACT_ATOMS: atom_id res chain seq x y z
N THR A 1 20.95 15.98 13.60
CA THR A 1 21.25 14.68 14.25
C THR A 1 20.14 13.68 13.97
N LYS A 2 20.35 12.37 14.15
CA LYS A 2 19.29 11.35 13.96
C LYS A 2 18.03 11.66 14.80
N LEU A 3 18.20 12.14 16.03
CA LEU A 3 17.10 12.52 16.91
C LEU A 3 16.28 13.71 16.37
N GLN A 4 16.93 14.72 15.78
CA GLN A 4 16.21 15.85 15.17
C GLN A 4 15.40 15.43 13.94
N LEU A 5 15.92 14.48 13.14
CA LEU A 5 15.17 13.94 12.00
C LEU A 5 13.98 13.09 12.46
N TYR A 6 14.15 12.33 13.54
CA TYR A 6 13.05 11.62 14.20
C TYR A 6 11.95 12.61 14.65
N ASP A 7 12.32 13.67 15.37
CA ASP A 7 11.37 14.69 15.81
C ASP A 7 10.68 15.39 14.63
N LEU A 8 11.41 15.66 13.55
CA LEU A 8 10.86 16.27 12.33
C LEU A 8 9.85 15.32 11.68
N GLY A 9 10.18 14.03 11.56
CA GLY A 9 9.26 13.01 11.04
C GLY A 9 8.00 12.89 11.89
N MET A 10 8.13 12.90 13.22
CA MET A 10 6.99 12.90 14.13
C MET A 10 6.16 14.18 14.02
N ALA A 11 6.79 15.35 13.87
CA ALA A 11 6.09 16.61 13.67
C ALA A 11 5.34 16.65 12.33
N ALA A 12 5.96 16.14 11.26
CA ALA A 12 5.33 16.03 9.96
C ALA A 12 4.18 15.01 9.97
N LEU A 13 4.31 13.87 10.65
CA LEU A 13 3.24 12.88 10.75
C LEU A 13 1.98 13.44 11.43
N PHE A 14 2.16 14.28 12.46
CA PHE A 14 1.05 14.80 13.25
C PHE A 14 0.54 16.18 12.83
N HIS A 15 1.14 16.83 11.83
CA HIS A 15 0.81 18.22 11.50
C HIS A 15 -0.70 18.42 11.27
N ASP A 16 -1.36 17.42 10.68
CA ASP A 16 -2.77 17.42 10.32
C ASP A 16 -3.69 16.66 11.29
N VAL A 17 -3.18 16.19 12.44
CA VAL A 17 -3.94 15.34 13.38
C VAL A 17 -5.23 16.02 13.88
N GLY A 18 -5.28 17.35 13.85
CA GLY A 18 -6.45 18.13 14.22
C GLY A 18 -7.64 17.98 13.28
N LYS A 19 -7.45 17.52 12.03
CA LYS A 19 -8.55 17.24 11.09
C LYS A 19 -9.50 16.16 11.62
N SER A 20 -9.03 15.29 12.52
CA SER A 20 -9.87 14.31 13.23
C SER A 20 -10.98 14.94 14.09
N ARG A 21 -10.89 16.24 14.38
CA ARG A 21 -11.88 16.99 15.16
C ARG A 21 -12.73 17.93 14.31
N VAL A 22 -12.49 17.97 13.00
CA VAL A 22 -13.31 18.73 12.05
C VAL A 22 -14.51 17.85 11.66
N PRO A 23 -15.75 18.37 11.66
CA PRO A 23 -16.92 17.61 11.22
C PRO A 23 -16.74 17.05 9.81
N LEU A 24 -17.16 15.80 9.58
CA LEU A 24 -16.98 15.10 8.30
C LEU A 24 -17.67 15.83 7.14
N GLU A 25 -18.77 16.53 7.40
CA GLU A 25 -19.50 17.33 6.40
C GLU A 25 -18.65 18.48 5.84
N VAL A 26 -17.85 19.12 6.71
CA VAL A 26 -16.91 20.19 6.33
C VAL A 26 -15.65 19.60 5.72
N LEU A 27 -15.15 18.50 6.28
CA LEU A 27 -13.89 17.87 5.85
C LEU A 27 -14.00 17.23 4.45
N ASN A 28 -15.13 16.60 4.14
CA ASN A 28 -15.36 15.87 2.89
C ASN A 28 -16.22 16.62 1.88
N LYS A 29 -16.46 17.92 2.09
CA LYS A 29 -17.20 18.73 1.12
C LYS A 29 -16.50 18.64 -0.25
N ALA A 30 -17.28 18.74 -1.33
CA ALA A 30 -16.78 18.76 -2.72
C ALA A 30 -17.01 20.12 -3.42
N GLY A 31 -17.67 21.08 -2.75
CA GLY A 31 -17.85 22.48 -3.15
C GLY A 31 -17.13 23.46 -2.22
N SER A 32 -16.82 24.68 -2.66
CA SER A 32 -16.04 25.64 -1.86
C SER A 32 -16.61 25.79 -0.44
N LEU A 33 -15.72 25.94 0.55
CA LEU A 33 -16.12 26.20 1.92
C LEU A 33 -16.69 27.62 2.02
N ASP A 34 -17.81 27.78 2.72
CA ASP A 34 -18.31 29.09 3.12
C ASP A 34 -17.46 29.68 4.27
N GLU A 35 -17.80 30.88 4.74
CA GLU A 35 -17.02 31.56 5.76
C GLU A 35 -17.00 30.81 7.11
N GLU A 36 -18.10 30.16 7.49
CA GLU A 36 -18.20 29.44 8.76
C GLU A 36 -17.51 28.09 8.69
N GLU A 37 -17.73 27.35 7.59
CA GLU A 37 -17.00 26.13 7.29
C GLU A 37 -15.50 26.37 7.21
N TRP A 38 -15.08 27.50 6.63
CA TRP A 38 -13.68 27.91 6.58
C TRP A 38 -13.12 28.18 7.98
N ARG A 39 -13.87 28.84 8.87
CA ARG A 39 -13.46 29.03 10.28
C ARG A 39 -13.30 27.69 11.01
N ILE A 40 -14.20 26.74 10.77
CA ILE A 40 -14.11 25.39 11.34
C ILE A 40 -12.91 24.64 10.76
N MET A 41 -12.66 24.72 9.45
CA MET A 41 -11.52 24.06 8.81
C MET A 41 -10.19 24.64 9.30
N THR A 42 -10.05 25.97 9.34
CA THR A 42 -8.83 26.66 9.80
C THR A 42 -8.56 26.52 11.30
N ALA A 43 -9.48 25.89 12.03
CA ALA A 43 -9.30 25.52 13.43
C ALA A 43 -8.42 24.28 13.64
N HIS A 44 -8.23 23.45 12.61
CA HIS A 44 -7.51 22.18 12.77
C HIS A 44 -6.08 22.30 13.33
N PRO A 45 -5.28 23.36 13.09
CA PRO A 45 -3.95 23.47 13.68
C PRO A 45 -4.00 23.55 15.22
N TRP A 46 -4.90 24.35 15.79
CA TRP A 46 -5.04 24.44 17.25
C TRP A 46 -5.74 23.22 17.83
N LEU A 47 -6.73 22.67 17.13
CA LEU A 47 -7.37 21.41 17.52
C LEU A 47 -6.35 20.26 17.58
N GLY A 48 -5.40 20.24 16.65
CA GLY A 48 -4.30 19.28 16.60
C GLY A 48 -3.36 19.41 17.80
N VAL A 49 -2.99 20.63 18.19
CA VAL A 49 -2.22 20.87 19.43
C VAL A 49 -2.96 20.32 20.65
N LEU A 50 -4.27 20.59 20.77
CA LEU A 50 -5.08 20.03 21.86
C LEU A 50 -5.14 18.50 21.80
N THR A 51 -5.12 17.89 20.61
CA THR A 51 -5.13 16.44 20.45
C THR A 51 -3.84 15.87 21.01
N LEU A 52 -2.71 16.41 20.57
CA LEU A 52 -1.39 15.98 21.03
C LEU A 52 -1.19 16.21 22.53
N PHE A 53 -1.72 17.31 23.07
CA PHE A 53 -1.69 17.57 24.52
C PHE A 53 -2.50 16.54 25.32
N GLY A 54 -3.59 16.03 24.75
CA GLY A 54 -4.43 14.99 25.35
C GLY A 54 -3.83 13.58 25.30
N LEU A 55 -2.83 13.33 24.45
CA LEU A 55 -2.15 12.03 24.33
C LEU A 55 -1.18 11.71 25.49
N ARG A 56 -1.21 12.51 26.57
CA ARG A 56 -0.44 12.28 27.80
C ARG A 56 -0.72 10.87 28.36
N GLY A 57 0.16 9.93 28.01
CA GLY A 57 0.04 8.51 28.36
C GLY A 57 0.89 7.61 27.46
N TYR A 58 1.15 8.01 26.22
CA TYR A 58 1.97 7.27 25.25
C TYR A 58 3.31 7.99 25.01
N GLY A 59 4.19 8.01 26.01
CA GLY A 59 5.48 8.72 25.91
C GLY A 59 5.33 10.24 25.76
N GLU A 60 6.42 10.98 25.90
CA GLU A 60 6.41 12.41 25.63
C GLU A 60 6.30 12.62 24.12
N VAL A 61 5.14 13.07 23.63
CA VAL A 61 5.06 13.60 22.25
C VAL A 61 6.02 14.79 22.18
N PRO A 62 6.99 14.79 21.25
CA PRO A 62 7.95 15.87 21.18
C PRO A 62 7.23 17.21 21.07
N TYR A 63 7.62 18.18 21.91
CA TYR A 63 7.08 19.55 21.86
C TYR A 63 7.16 20.15 20.43
N ARG A 64 8.16 19.73 19.65
CA ARG A 64 8.32 20.10 18.24
C ARG A 64 7.15 19.66 17.35
N SER A 65 6.51 18.53 17.66
CA SER A 65 5.30 18.09 16.95
C SER A 65 4.12 19.01 17.21
N MET A 66 3.96 19.49 18.44
CA MET A 66 2.94 20.48 18.76
C MET A 66 3.20 21.81 18.03
N ILE A 67 4.45 22.25 17.95
CA ILE A 67 4.81 23.46 17.18
C ILE A 67 4.50 23.27 15.69
N GLY A 68 4.95 22.17 15.07
CA GLY A 68 4.71 21.90 13.66
C GLY A 68 3.22 21.84 13.33
N THR A 69 2.43 21.16 14.18
CA THR A 69 0.97 21.11 14.08
C THR A 69 0.34 22.49 14.18
N TYR A 70 0.83 23.38 15.02
CA TYR A 70 0.30 24.73 15.13
C TYR A 70 0.67 25.64 13.95
N GLU A 71 1.90 25.53 13.45
CA GLU A 71 2.50 26.52 12.55
C GLU A 71 2.46 26.16 11.06
N HIS A 72 2.11 24.93 10.66
CA HIS A 72 2.30 24.48 9.27
C HIS A 72 1.51 25.26 8.21
N HIS A 73 0.40 25.93 8.57
CA HIS A 73 -0.33 26.84 7.68
C HIS A 73 -0.01 28.34 7.90
N MET A 74 0.92 28.64 8.81
CA MET A 74 1.47 29.97 8.92
C MET A 74 2.37 30.27 7.72
N LYS A 75 2.41 31.54 7.36
CA LYS A 75 3.34 32.07 6.37
C LYS A 75 4.49 32.76 7.08
N THR A 76 5.63 32.89 6.41
CA THR A 76 6.82 33.57 6.95
C THR A 76 6.56 35.03 7.29
N ASP A 77 5.61 35.68 6.61
CA ASP A 77 5.11 37.04 6.88
C ASP A 77 3.96 37.08 7.90
N LEU A 78 3.60 35.94 8.51
CA LEU A 78 2.50 35.76 9.46
C LEU A 78 1.09 36.09 8.89
N THR A 79 0.94 36.20 7.57
CA THR A 79 -0.37 36.42 6.94
C THR A 79 -1.22 35.16 6.86
N GLY A 80 -0.64 33.97 7.07
CA GLY A 80 -1.34 32.68 7.18
C GLY A 80 -2.16 32.50 8.47
N TYR A 81 -2.48 31.24 8.80
CA TYR A 81 -3.28 30.87 9.97
C TYR A 81 -2.64 29.70 10.75
N PRO A 82 -2.94 29.55 12.05
CA PRO A 82 -3.70 30.45 12.92
C PRO A 82 -2.97 31.79 13.17
N LYS A 83 -3.70 32.85 13.53
CA LYS A 83 -3.08 34.15 13.84
C LYS A 83 -2.40 34.09 15.21
N SER A 84 -1.15 34.56 15.28
CA SER A 84 -0.43 34.67 16.55
C SER A 84 -0.72 36.02 17.20
N ILE A 85 -1.04 36.04 18.49
CA ILE A 85 -1.24 37.27 19.28
C ILE A 85 0.09 38.03 19.43
N ARG A 86 1.22 37.31 19.49
CA ARG A 86 2.56 37.88 19.62
C ARG A 86 3.37 37.61 18.35
N PRO A 87 4.22 38.55 17.90
CA PRO A 87 5.20 38.27 16.85
C PRO A 87 6.03 37.05 17.24
N ARG A 88 6.12 36.07 16.34
CA ARG A 88 6.93 34.86 16.52
C ARG A 88 7.64 34.55 15.20
N GLN A 89 8.78 33.87 15.31
CA GLN A 89 9.40 33.25 14.16
C GLN A 89 8.92 31.80 14.07
N MET A 90 8.56 31.36 12.87
CA MET A 90 8.22 29.96 12.62
C MET A 90 9.45 29.09 12.84
N SER A 91 9.24 27.94 13.49
CA SER A 91 10.26 26.92 13.63
C SER A 91 10.73 26.43 12.26
N ILE A 92 12.01 26.07 12.16
CA ILE A 92 12.56 25.45 10.96
C ILE A 92 11.79 24.17 10.57
N PHE A 93 11.25 23.43 11.55
CA PHE A 93 10.46 22.23 11.28
C PHE A 93 9.14 22.58 10.59
N SER A 94 8.45 23.60 11.11
CA SER A 94 7.18 24.06 10.54
C SER A 94 7.35 24.63 9.14
N LYS A 95 8.46 25.34 8.88
CA LYS A 95 8.79 25.81 7.55
C LYS A 95 9.06 24.65 6.57
N ILE A 96 9.76 23.60 6.99
CA ILE A 96 9.96 22.39 6.18
C ILE A 96 8.61 21.70 5.90
N ILE A 97 7.78 21.52 6.92
CA ILE A 97 6.45 20.91 6.80
C ILE A 97 5.57 21.72 5.85
N ALA A 98 5.55 23.05 5.96
CA ALA A 98 4.76 23.93 5.10
C ALA A 98 5.18 23.86 3.61
N VAL A 99 6.47 23.62 3.34
CA VAL A 99 6.97 23.40 1.97
C VAL A 99 6.50 22.04 1.43
N ALA A 100 6.66 20.98 2.23
CA ALA A 100 6.26 19.63 1.84
C ALA A 100 4.73 19.50 1.67
N ASP A 101 3.95 20.00 2.62
CA ASP A 101 2.48 20.02 2.57
C ASP A 101 1.98 20.85 1.37
N GLY A 102 2.57 22.03 1.13
CA GLY A 102 2.19 22.85 -0.02
C GLY A 102 2.47 22.18 -1.37
N PHE A 103 3.54 21.41 -1.48
CA PHE A 103 3.85 20.64 -2.68
C PHE A 103 2.91 19.45 -2.86
N ASP A 104 2.69 18.65 -1.82
CA ASP A 104 1.75 17.51 -1.86
C ASP A 104 0.31 17.99 -2.15
N ALA A 105 -0.11 19.08 -1.51
CA ALA A 105 -1.42 19.68 -1.73
C ALA A 105 -1.69 20.10 -3.18
N ALA A 106 -0.65 20.54 -3.91
CA ALA A 106 -0.76 21.02 -5.28
C ALA A 106 -0.60 19.91 -6.34
N THR A 107 0.13 18.83 -5.99
CA THR A 107 0.41 17.70 -6.90
C THR A 107 -0.54 16.53 -6.73
N THR A 108 -1.23 16.42 -5.59
CA THR A 108 -2.22 15.36 -5.32
C THR A 108 -3.64 15.79 -5.76
N ARG A 109 -4.38 14.90 -6.44
CA ARG A 109 -5.81 15.14 -6.76
C ARG A 109 -6.60 15.28 -5.46
N ARG A 110 -7.16 16.47 -5.22
CA ARG A 110 -8.19 16.69 -4.19
C ARG A 110 -9.57 16.62 -4.84
N ALA A 111 -10.62 16.43 -4.04
CA ALA A 111 -12.03 16.30 -4.48
C ALA A 111 -12.54 17.43 -5.41
N TYR A 112 -11.74 18.51 -5.53
CA TYR A 112 -12.01 19.76 -6.22
C TYR A 112 -11.19 19.99 -7.49
N GLN A 113 -10.18 19.17 -7.74
CA GLN A 113 -9.18 19.42 -8.78
C GLN A 113 -9.08 18.19 -9.68
N THR A 114 -9.75 18.26 -10.83
CA THR A 114 -9.84 17.17 -11.80
C THR A 114 -8.52 16.86 -12.50
N THR A 115 -7.61 17.84 -12.54
CA THR A 115 -6.26 17.72 -13.10
C THR A 115 -5.22 18.17 -12.06
N PRO A 116 -4.35 17.26 -11.57
CA PRO A 116 -3.14 17.62 -10.84
C PRO A 116 -2.36 18.70 -11.56
N ILE A 117 -1.77 19.64 -10.81
CA ILE A 117 -0.79 20.55 -11.39
C ILE A 117 0.51 19.75 -11.56
N GLU A 118 1.12 19.86 -12.74
CA GLU A 118 2.39 19.21 -13.00
C GLU A 118 3.43 19.62 -11.96
N PRO A 119 4.19 18.66 -11.37
CA PRO A 119 5.13 18.94 -10.28
C PRO A 119 6.11 20.09 -10.56
N ASP A 120 6.60 20.25 -11.78
CA ASP A 120 7.50 21.32 -12.18
C ASP A 120 6.83 22.71 -12.14
N ALA A 121 5.56 22.79 -12.54
CA ALA A 121 4.78 24.01 -12.48
C ALA A 121 4.51 24.39 -11.01
N VAL A 122 4.27 23.40 -10.14
CA VAL A 122 4.17 23.61 -8.69
C VAL A 122 5.49 24.16 -8.14
N LEU A 123 6.63 23.54 -8.45
CA LEU A 123 7.95 23.97 -7.98
C LEU A 123 8.29 25.39 -8.47
N LYS A 124 8.00 25.70 -9.74
CA LYS A 124 8.16 27.05 -10.29
C LYS A 124 7.30 28.05 -9.54
N GLU A 125 6.03 27.74 -9.30
CA GLU A 125 5.14 28.63 -8.56
C GLU A 125 5.61 28.81 -7.10
N MET A 126 6.08 27.75 -6.42
CA MET A 126 6.64 27.84 -5.07
C MET A 126 7.85 28.79 -5.02
N LEU A 127 8.66 28.83 -6.07
CA LEU A 127 9.84 29.68 -6.15
C LEU A 127 9.50 31.14 -6.49
N GLU A 128 8.58 31.36 -7.42
CA GLU A 128 8.29 32.67 -8.00
C GLU A 128 7.16 33.43 -7.28
N ASN A 129 6.26 32.74 -6.57
CA ASN A 129 5.08 33.35 -5.97
C ASN A 129 5.29 33.69 -4.48
N PRO A 130 5.68 34.93 -4.12
CA PRO A 130 5.87 35.32 -2.73
C PRO A 130 4.58 35.23 -1.91
N LYS A 131 3.39 35.26 -2.54
CA LYS A 131 2.11 35.17 -1.84
C LYS A 131 1.89 33.81 -1.18
N ARG A 132 2.61 32.76 -1.60
CA ARG A 132 2.60 31.46 -0.90
C ARG A 132 3.20 31.57 0.50
N GLY A 133 4.10 32.53 0.73
CA GLY A 133 4.65 32.81 2.06
C GLY A 133 5.52 31.69 2.64
N GLN A 134 6.06 30.82 1.78
CA GLN A 134 7.02 29.78 2.15
C GLN A 134 8.44 30.37 2.26
N ASP A 135 9.35 29.69 2.96
CA ASP A 135 10.74 30.12 3.09
C ASP A 135 11.52 29.86 1.78
N PRO A 136 12.01 30.89 1.07
CA PRO A 136 12.64 30.71 -0.24
C PRO A 136 13.89 29.83 -0.23
N ILE A 137 14.62 29.79 0.90
CA ILE A 137 15.82 28.96 1.03
C ILE A 137 15.41 27.49 1.10
N LEU A 138 14.35 27.18 1.84
CA LEU A 138 13.83 25.82 1.94
C LEU A 138 13.15 25.35 0.65
N VAL A 139 12.45 26.24 -0.05
CA VAL A 139 11.89 25.93 -1.38
C VAL A 139 13.03 25.55 -2.34
N LYS A 140 14.12 26.33 -2.38
CA LYS A 140 15.30 25.99 -3.19
C LYS A 140 15.93 24.67 -2.77
N ALA A 141 16.09 24.43 -1.47
CA ALA A 141 16.63 23.16 -0.97
C ALA A 141 15.72 21.97 -1.32
N PHE A 142 14.41 22.15 -1.30
CA PHE A 142 13.42 21.15 -1.65
C PHE A 142 13.40 20.85 -3.15
N ILE A 143 13.48 21.87 -4.01
CA ILE A 143 13.68 21.71 -5.45
C ILE A 143 14.97 20.94 -5.71
N ASN A 144 16.05 21.26 -4.98
CA ASN A 144 17.32 20.56 -5.11
C ASN A 144 17.25 19.08 -4.68
N LEU A 145 16.35 18.74 -3.75
CA LEU A 145 16.13 17.37 -3.30
C LEU A 145 15.29 16.56 -4.30
N ILE A 146 14.23 17.16 -4.84
CA ILE A 146 13.31 16.49 -5.75
C ILE A 146 13.91 16.34 -7.16
N GLY A 147 14.80 17.26 -7.55
CA GLY A 147 15.28 17.35 -8.92
C GLY A 147 14.44 18.33 -9.75
N VAL A 148 15.02 18.79 -10.87
CA VAL A 148 14.30 19.62 -11.85
C VAL A 148 13.14 18.84 -12.47
N TYR A 149 13.29 17.52 -12.57
CA TYR A 149 12.31 16.59 -13.10
C TYR A 149 12.00 15.52 -12.06
N PRO A 150 10.82 15.57 -11.42
CA PRO A 150 10.47 14.61 -10.38
C PRO A 150 10.27 13.20 -10.93
N VAL A 151 10.49 12.20 -10.08
CA VAL A 151 10.22 10.78 -10.41
C VAL A 151 8.78 10.60 -10.86
N GLY A 152 8.59 9.87 -11.97
CA GLY A 152 7.31 9.66 -12.63
C GLY A 152 6.98 10.66 -13.74
N THR A 153 7.74 11.75 -13.88
CA THR A 153 7.54 12.70 -14.98
C THR A 153 7.85 12.04 -16.32
N THR A 154 6.96 12.19 -17.29
CA THR A 154 7.22 11.79 -18.68
C THR A 154 7.91 12.93 -19.43
N VAL A 155 9.02 12.62 -20.08
CA VAL A 155 9.89 13.58 -20.76
C VAL A 155 10.18 13.10 -22.18
N ILE A 156 10.31 14.04 -23.12
CA ILE A 156 10.84 13.78 -24.46
C ILE A 156 12.27 14.28 -24.49
N LEU A 157 13.21 13.44 -24.93
CA LEU A 157 14.63 13.79 -25.06
C LEU A 157 14.88 14.56 -26.38
N ASP A 158 16.04 15.21 -26.49
CA ASP A 158 16.51 15.88 -27.72
C ASP A 158 16.76 14.89 -28.87
N THR A 159 16.99 13.63 -28.53
CA THR A 159 17.06 12.48 -29.45
C THR A 159 15.67 11.94 -29.84
N TYR A 160 14.58 12.58 -29.39
CA TYR A 160 13.17 12.29 -29.65
C TYR A 160 12.60 11.01 -29.01
N GLU A 161 13.37 10.29 -28.18
CA GLU A 161 12.81 9.21 -27.38
C GLU A 161 11.88 9.74 -26.28
N LEU A 162 10.86 8.93 -25.96
CA LEU A 162 10.03 9.14 -24.79
C LEU A 162 10.62 8.40 -23.59
N ALA A 163 10.75 9.09 -22.47
CA ALA A 163 11.31 8.54 -21.24
C ALA A 163 10.49 8.91 -20.01
N ILE A 164 10.62 8.11 -18.95
CA ILE A 164 10.02 8.37 -17.64
C ILE A 164 11.14 8.56 -16.63
N VAL A 165 11.08 9.60 -15.82
CA VAL A 165 12.05 9.81 -14.76
C VAL A 165 11.90 8.75 -13.68
N THR A 166 12.99 8.06 -13.37
CA THR A 166 13.02 6.97 -12.37
C THR A 166 13.72 7.38 -11.08
N ALA A 167 14.71 8.28 -11.16
CA ALA A 167 15.38 8.84 -10.00
C ALA A 167 15.96 10.23 -10.31
N ALA A 168 16.07 11.07 -9.30
CA ALA A 168 16.86 12.30 -9.38
C ALA A 168 18.36 11.98 -9.46
N ASN A 169 19.16 12.87 -10.04
CA ASN A 169 20.61 12.71 -10.08
C ASN A 169 21.20 12.87 -8.67
N PRO A 170 22.05 11.94 -8.19
CA PRO A 170 22.71 12.08 -6.88
C PRO A 170 23.70 13.25 -6.83
N ASN A 171 24.23 13.70 -7.98
CA ASN A 171 25.09 14.87 -8.08
C ASN A 171 24.25 16.14 -8.26
N VAL A 172 24.37 17.05 -7.29
CA VAL A 172 23.63 18.33 -7.25
C VAL A 172 23.94 19.22 -8.46
N GLU A 173 25.15 19.17 -9.01
CA GLU A 173 25.52 19.96 -10.20
C GLU A 173 24.84 19.44 -11.48
N GLN A 174 24.44 18.17 -11.48
CA GLN A 174 23.79 17.49 -12.61
C GLN A 174 22.30 17.24 -12.35
N ILE A 175 21.68 18.01 -11.46
CA ILE A 175 20.27 17.88 -11.08
C ILE A 175 19.26 18.01 -12.25
N HIS A 176 19.69 18.63 -13.35
CA HIS A 176 18.94 18.76 -14.60
C HIS A 176 19.02 17.50 -15.49
N ARG A 177 19.78 16.48 -15.09
CA ARG A 177 20.03 15.22 -15.81
C ARG A 177 19.64 14.02 -14.94
N PRO A 178 18.34 13.75 -14.79
CA PRO A 178 17.86 12.65 -13.95
C PRO A 178 18.16 11.28 -14.59
N MET A 179 18.03 10.23 -13.78
CA MET A 179 17.98 8.85 -14.30
C MET A 179 16.58 8.58 -14.86
N VAL A 180 16.52 8.03 -16.06
CA VAL A 180 15.26 7.80 -16.78
C VAL A 180 15.13 6.36 -17.24
N ARG A 181 13.92 5.96 -17.62
CA ARG A 181 13.64 4.74 -18.37
C ARG A 181 13.06 5.12 -19.71
N ILE A 182 13.76 4.74 -20.79
CA ILE A 182 13.29 4.95 -22.15
C ILE A 182 12.18 3.96 -22.45
N VAL A 183 11.04 4.46 -22.92
CA VAL A 183 9.82 3.68 -23.20
C VAL A 183 9.36 3.79 -24.66
N SER A 184 10.00 4.63 -25.46
CA SER A 184 9.79 4.70 -26.91
C SER A 184 11.08 5.06 -27.63
N ASP A 185 11.27 4.51 -28.82
CA ASP A 185 12.32 4.97 -29.74
C ASP A 185 11.95 6.34 -30.38
N PRO A 186 12.87 6.97 -31.13
CA PRO A 186 12.59 8.24 -31.85
C PRO A 186 11.50 8.15 -32.91
N ALA A 187 11.17 6.93 -33.38
CA ALA A 187 10.11 6.69 -34.35
C ALA A 187 8.72 6.54 -33.70
N GLY A 188 8.64 6.56 -32.36
CA GLY A 188 7.40 6.37 -31.62
C GLY A 188 7.04 4.91 -31.35
N THR A 189 7.95 3.96 -31.64
CA THR A 189 7.76 2.55 -31.32
C THR A 189 7.89 2.33 -29.83
N VAL A 190 6.86 1.78 -29.21
CA VAL A 190 6.86 1.47 -27.78
C VAL A 190 7.91 0.40 -27.47
N LEU A 191 8.81 0.72 -26.55
CA LEU A 191 9.80 -0.19 -26.01
C LEU A 191 9.28 -0.75 -24.69
N PHE A 192 8.84 -2.00 -24.68
CA PHE A 192 8.44 -2.71 -23.45
C PHE A 192 9.43 -3.86 -23.16
N PRO A 193 9.97 -3.97 -21.93
CA PRO A 193 9.62 -3.15 -20.77
C PRO A 193 10.30 -1.77 -20.79
N GLY A 194 11.16 -1.47 -21.78
CA GLY A 194 11.99 -0.27 -21.82
C GLY A 194 13.32 -0.49 -21.09
N TYR A 195 14.23 0.48 -21.18
CA TYR A 195 15.59 0.36 -20.61
C TYR A 195 15.96 1.56 -19.75
N PRO A 196 16.73 1.35 -18.66
CA PRO A 196 17.24 2.45 -17.84
C PRO A 196 18.35 3.20 -18.60
N ALA A 197 18.41 4.52 -18.42
CA ALA A 197 19.47 5.38 -18.94
C ALA A 197 19.77 6.47 -17.91
N ASP A 198 21.06 6.76 -17.71
CA ASP A 198 21.51 7.92 -16.94
C ASP A 198 21.79 9.08 -17.91
N LEU A 199 21.03 10.17 -17.80
CA LEU A 199 21.22 11.35 -18.67
C LEU A 199 22.50 12.16 -18.34
N ALA A 200 23.23 11.74 -17.30
CA ALA A 200 24.51 12.29 -16.92
C ALA A 200 25.71 11.45 -17.38
N ASP A 201 25.49 10.27 -17.97
CA ASP A 201 26.57 9.45 -18.53
C ASP A 201 27.29 10.22 -19.64
N GLN A 202 28.63 10.14 -19.62
CA GLN A 202 29.50 10.78 -20.61
C GLN A 202 30.41 9.75 -21.30
N ASP A 203 30.70 9.98 -22.58
CA ASP A 203 31.74 9.24 -23.30
C ASP A 203 33.16 9.65 -22.86
N GLY A 204 34.17 8.94 -23.36
CA GLY A 204 35.59 9.26 -23.09
C GLY A 204 36.05 10.62 -23.61
N ALA A 205 35.22 11.34 -24.37
CA ALA A 205 35.45 12.70 -24.85
C ALA A 205 34.69 13.77 -24.03
N GLY A 206 33.90 13.37 -23.02
CA GLY A 206 33.12 14.25 -22.16
C GLY A 206 31.76 14.65 -22.72
N ASN A 207 31.31 14.07 -23.84
CA ASN A 207 29.98 14.29 -24.37
C ASN A 207 28.97 13.41 -23.63
N PHE A 208 27.78 13.93 -23.35
CA PHE A 208 26.74 13.13 -22.73
C PHE A 208 26.23 12.06 -23.71
N THR A 209 25.93 10.86 -23.24
CA THR A 209 25.53 9.75 -24.11
C THR A 209 24.36 8.93 -23.56
N LEU A 210 23.47 8.49 -24.46
CA LEU A 210 22.56 7.39 -24.18
C LEU A 210 23.22 6.08 -24.60
N ALA A 211 23.70 5.29 -23.64
CA ALA A 211 24.21 3.96 -23.91
C ALA A 211 23.03 2.97 -24.04
N TRP A 212 22.84 2.37 -25.23
CA TRP A 212 21.95 1.22 -25.39
C TRP A 212 22.71 -0.06 -25.74
N THR A 213 22.40 -1.14 -25.02
CA THR A 213 23.21 -2.36 -25.02
C THR A 213 22.86 -3.36 -26.12
N ASP A 214 21.93 -3.07 -27.04
CA ASP A 214 21.54 -4.05 -28.08
C ASP A 214 22.11 -3.77 -29.48
N THR A 215 22.80 -2.65 -29.70
CA THR A 215 23.43 -2.34 -31.00
C THR A 215 24.85 -1.76 -30.94
N GLY A 216 25.40 -1.48 -29.75
CA GLY A 216 26.78 -0.99 -29.62
C GLY A 216 27.03 0.40 -30.20
N ALA A 217 25.98 1.19 -30.44
CA ALA A 217 26.08 2.57 -30.89
C ALA A 217 25.80 3.53 -29.71
N ASN A 218 26.79 4.34 -29.35
CA ASN A 218 26.60 5.45 -28.42
C ASN A 218 25.93 6.60 -29.17
N VAL A 219 24.76 7.06 -28.71
CA VAL A 219 24.13 8.29 -29.23
C VAL A 219 24.60 9.46 -28.38
N VAL A 220 25.21 10.45 -29.02
CA VAL A 220 25.67 11.69 -28.36
C VAL A 220 24.47 12.61 -28.13
N LEU A 221 24.28 13.02 -26.88
CA LEU A 221 23.33 14.02 -26.43
C LEU A 221 24.02 15.40 -26.50
N ASP A 222 23.65 16.20 -27.50
CA ASP A 222 24.27 17.52 -27.73
C ASP A 222 23.68 18.57 -26.77
N THR A 223 22.37 18.50 -26.48
CA THR A 223 21.69 19.37 -25.51
C THR A 223 20.46 18.69 -24.93
N VAL A 224 20.46 18.30 -23.64
CA VAL A 224 19.24 17.75 -22.99
C VAL A 224 18.17 18.85 -22.92
N SER A 225 17.34 18.91 -23.96
CA SER A 225 16.18 19.77 -24.07
C SER A 225 14.96 18.90 -23.79
N ILE A 226 14.60 18.78 -22.51
CA ILE A 226 13.42 18.02 -22.11
C ILE A 226 12.17 18.80 -22.54
N ILE A 227 11.51 18.33 -23.59
CA ILE A 227 10.24 18.90 -24.05
C ILE A 227 9.12 18.32 -23.19
N LYS A 228 8.43 19.19 -22.45
CA LYS A 228 7.29 18.84 -21.60
C LYS A 228 6.02 18.72 -22.46
N TYR A 229 5.35 17.57 -22.39
CA TYR A 229 4.07 17.39 -23.05
C TYR A 229 2.93 17.84 -22.13
N ASN A 230 2.45 19.07 -22.29
CA ASN A 230 1.45 19.69 -21.40
C ASN A 230 -0.02 19.30 -21.72
N GLY A 231 -0.27 18.17 -22.38
CA GLY A 231 -1.63 17.66 -22.63
C GLY A 231 -2.55 18.58 -23.46
N GLN A 232 -2.02 19.60 -24.15
CA GLN A 232 -2.81 20.47 -25.04
C GLN A 232 -2.60 20.04 -26.51
N PRO A 233 -3.66 20.00 -27.34
CA PRO A 233 -3.52 19.75 -28.77
C PRO A 233 -2.87 20.96 -29.44
N ALA A 234 -1.56 20.91 -29.63
CA ALA A 234 -0.87 21.88 -30.46
C ALA A 234 -0.99 21.47 -31.94
N LEU A 235 -1.96 22.06 -32.64
CA LEU A 235 -1.86 22.24 -34.09
C LEU A 235 -1.34 23.65 -34.35
N VAL A 236 -0.25 23.74 -35.12
CA VAL A 236 -0.12 24.45 -36.40
C VAL A 236 1.38 24.66 -36.69
N GLY A 237 1.83 24.14 -37.83
CA GLY A 237 3.04 24.60 -38.51
C GLY A 237 4.27 23.70 -38.40
N GLY A 238 4.31 22.64 -39.23
CA GLY A 238 5.57 22.03 -39.68
C GLY A 238 6.15 20.91 -38.80
N GLY A 239 5.50 19.74 -38.79
CA GLY A 239 6.14 18.47 -38.40
C GLY A 239 5.99 18.10 -36.93
N TYR A 240 4.93 17.34 -36.61
CA TYR A 240 4.92 15.98 -36.04
C TYR A 240 3.47 15.53 -36.14
N ARG A 241 3.18 14.62 -37.08
CA ARG A 241 1.84 14.03 -37.23
C ARG A 241 1.64 13.10 -36.04
N GLY A 242 0.65 13.43 -35.21
CA GLY A 242 0.39 12.81 -33.93
C GLY A 242 0.26 11.29 -33.97
N ALA A 243 1.10 10.63 -33.17
CA ALA A 243 0.72 9.40 -32.50
C ALA A 243 0.27 9.79 -31.08
N TYR A 244 -1.01 9.65 -30.79
CA TYR A 244 -1.51 9.71 -29.43
C TYR A 244 -1.02 8.46 -28.70
N LEU A 245 0.13 8.53 -28.02
CA LEU A 245 0.50 7.54 -27.03
C LEU A 245 -0.19 7.94 -25.72
N PHE A 246 -1.40 7.44 -25.53
CA PHE A 246 -1.93 7.27 -24.19
C PHE A 246 -1.06 6.22 -23.49
N ALA A 247 0.06 6.63 -22.90
CA ALA A 247 0.67 5.86 -21.84
C ALA A 247 -0.28 5.93 -20.64
N ASN A 248 -1.33 5.11 -20.68
CA ASN A 248 -2.00 4.71 -19.46
C ASN A 248 -0.92 4.00 -18.64
N PHE A 249 -0.29 4.74 -17.74
CA PHE A 249 0.42 4.14 -16.60
C PHE A 249 -0.64 3.51 -15.73
N ASN A 250 -1.17 2.38 -16.20
CA ASN A 250 -1.78 1.44 -15.31
C ASN A 250 -0.60 0.96 -14.46
N THR A 251 -0.51 1.47 -13.24
CA THR A 251 0.37 0.95 -12.21
C THR A 251 -0.09 -0.48 -11.97
N ALA A 252 0.38 -1.40 -12.82
CA ALA A 252 0.00 -2.79 -12.77
C ALA A 252 0.42 -3.30 -11.40
N THR A 253 -0.57 -3.52 -10.55
CA THR A 253 -0.37 -4.11 -9.24
C THR A 253 -0.32 -5.62 -9.39
N PRO A 254 0.42 -6.35 -8.54
CA PRO A 254 0.33 -7.81 -8.54
C PRO A 254 -1.14 -8.24 -8.37
N PRO A 255 -1.58 -9.32 -9.04
CA PRO A 255 -2.98 -9.73 -9.00
C PRO A 255 -3.33 -10.27 -7.62
N VAL A 256 -4.52 -9.92 -7.11
CA VAL A 256 -5.02 -10.44 -5.84
C VAL A 256 -5.63 -11.81 -6.10
N VAL A 257 -4.98 -12.88 -5.60
CA VAL A 257 -5.46 -14.26 -5.72
C VAL A 257 -6.42 -14.56 -4.57
N THR A 258 -7.66 -14.91 -4.92
CA THR A 258 -8.68 -15.38 -3.98
C THR A 258 -8.81 -16.89 -4.09
N VAL A 259 -8.56 -17.57 -2.97
CA VAL A 259 -8.72 -19.03 -2.80
C VAL A 259 -9.88 -19.30 -1.84
N PRO A 260 -10.51 -20.49 -1.89
CA PRO A 260 -11.55 -20.86 -0.94
C PRO A 260 -10.97 -21.12 0.46
N GLY A 261 -11.84 -21.26 1.45
CA GLY A 261 -11.44 -21.72 2.79
C GLY A 261 -10.90 -23.15 2.79
N ASN A 262 -10.30 -23.56 3.92
CA ASN A 262 -9.79 -24.93 4.10
C ASN A 262 -10.91 -25.97 3.93
N VAL A 263 -10.63 -27.05 3.20
CA VAL A 263 -11.59 -28.11 2.89
C VAL A 263 -11.27 -29.36 3.70
N THR A 264 -12.29 -29.98 4.30
CA THR A 264 -12.16 -31.30 4.94
C THR A 264 -13.13 -32.26 4.28
N THR A 265 -12.66 -33.43 3.86
CA THR A 265 -13.47 -34.46 3.20
C THR A 265 -13.13 -35.85 3.74
N GLU A 266 -14.11 -36.75 3.72
CA GLU A 266 -13.88 -38.18 3.98
C GLU A 266 -13.22 -38.83 2.75
N ALA A 267 -12.38 -39.83 2.98
CA ALA A 267 -11.78 -40.65 1.93
C ALA A 267 -12.84 -41.50 1.22
N THR A 268 -12.81 -41.53 -0.12
CA THR A 268 -13.71 -42.37 -0.93
C THR A 268 -13.07 -43.70 -1.32
N GLY A 269 -11.77 -43.88 -1.05
CA GLY A 269 -11.06 -45.14 -1.21
C GLY A 269 -9.63 -45.07 -0.65
N PRO A 270 -8.83 -46.13 -0.84
CA PRO A 270 -7.47 -46.23 -0.28
C PRO A 270 -6.50 -45.14 -0.80
N ALA A 271 -6.79 -44.57 -1.98
CA ALA A 271 -6.02 -43.48 -2.58
C ALA A 271 -6.43 -42.08 -2.06
N GLY A 272 -7.47 -41.99 -1.22
CA GLY A 272 -8.00 -40.75 -0.66
C GLY A 272 -9.30 -40.28 -1.32
N ALA A 273 -9.45 -38.97 -1.53
CA ALA A 273 -10.67 -38.36 -2.10
C ALA A 273 -10.36 -37.30 -3.16
N ALA A 274 -11.17 -37.26 -4.23
CA ALA A 274 -11.08 -36.22 -5.25
C ALA A 274 -11.79 -34.95 -4.77
N VAL A 275 -11.11 -33.80 -4.82
CA VAL A 275 -11.64 -32.52 -4.33
C VAL A 275 -11.64 -31.48 -5.44
N THR A 276 -12.81 -30.90 -5.71
CA THR A 276 -12.99 -29.78 -6.64
C THR A 276 -13.08 -28.47 -5.90
N PHE A 277 -12.35 -27.46 -6.35
CA PHE A 277 -12.34 -26.10 -5.81
C PHE A 277 -12.20 -25.05 -6.92
N SER A 278 -12.61 -23.82 -6.64
CA SER A 278 -12.51 -22.67 -7.54
C SER A 278 -11.59 -21.61 -6.96
N ALA A 279 -10.60 -21.14 -7.73
CA ALA A 279 -9.75 -20.01 -7.38
C ALA A 279 -9.85 -18.95 -8.48
N SER A 280 -9.79 -17.68 -8.10
CA SER A 280 -9.89 -16.55 -9.03
C SER A 280 -8.84 -15.50 -8.68
N ALA A 281 -8.31 -14.81 -9.67
CA ALA A 281 -7.43 -13.68 -9.47
C ALA A 281 -8.00 -12.44 -10.18
N THR A 282 -7.96 -11.31 -9.48
CA THR A 282 -8.44 -10.02 -10.00
C THR A 282 -7.33 -8.98 -9.90
N ASP A 283 -7.18 -8.18 -10.95
CA ASP A 283 -6.32 -7.01 -11.01
C ASP A 283 -7.12 -5.79 -11.48
N ASN A 284 -6.51 -4.61 -11.46
CA ASN A 284 -7.07 -3.34 -11.95
C ASN A 284 -7.56 -3.41 -13.43
N SER A 285 -7.09 -4.40 -14.19
CA SER A 285 -7.42 -4.64 -15.60
C SER A 285 -8.51 -5.71 -15.79
N GLY A 286 -8.95 -6.39 -14.72
CA GLY A 286 -9.95 -7.47 -14.76
C GLY A 286 -9.45 -8.82 -14.23
N SER A 287 -10.08 -9.90 -14.69
CA SER A 287 -9.77 -11.27 -14.24
C SER A 287 -8.49 -11.80 -14.88
N VAL A 288 -7.63 -12.45 -14.10
CA VAL A 288 -6.35 -13.04 -14.52
C VAL A 288 -6.44 -14.57 -14.40
N PRO A 289 -5.88 -15.35 -15.35
CA PRO A 289 -5.84 -16.80 -15.24
C PRO A 289 -5.04 -17.26 -14.01
N VAL A 290 -5.61 -18.22 -13.27
CA VAL A 290 -5.02 -18.79 -12.05
C VAL A 290 -4.58 -20.21 -12.31
N THR A 291 -3.37 -20.57 -11.86
CA THR A 291 -2.87 -21.94 -11.86
C THR A 291 -2.73 -22.42 -10.42
N CYS A 292 -3.28 -23.59 -10.09
CA CYS A 292 -3.19 -24.18 -8.76
C CYS A 292 -2.49 -25.55 -8.81
N VAL A 293 -1.65 -25.81 -7.81
CA VAL A 293 -0.95 -27.09 -7.64
C VAL A 293 -1.16 -27.58 -6.20
N PRO A 294 -1.71 -28.80 -5.99
CA PRO A 294 -2.38 -29.69 -6.96
C PRO A 294 -3.59 -29.03 -7.67
N ALA A 295 -3.93 -29.50 -8.87
CA ALA A 295 -5.03 -28.92 -9.66
C ALA A 295 -6.41 -29.30 -9.11
N SER A 296 -7.42 -28.47 -9.38
CA SER A 296 -8.81 -28.77 -9.00
C SER A 296 -9.29 -30.09 -9.61
N GLY A 297 -9.91 -30.95 -8.81
CA GLY A 297 -10.32 -32.31 -9.20
C GLY A 297 -9.24 -33.38 -8.97
N SER A 298 -8.06 -33.02 -8.46
CA SER A 298 -7.03 -34.01 -8.09
C SER A 298 -7.49 -34.89 -6.93
N THR A 299 -6.94 -36.11 -6.86
CA THR A 299 -7.13 -37.01 -5.71
C THR A 299 -6.10 -36.67 -4.64
N PHE A 300 -6.57 -36.32 -3.45
CA PHE A 300 -5.75 -36.01 -2.29
C PHE A 300 -5.67 -37.24 -1.38
N ALA A 301 -4.45 -37.63 -0.99
CA ALA A 301 -4.23 -38.73 -0.06
C ALA A 301 -4.69 -38.38 1.36
N LEU A 302 -4.84 -39.40 2.21
CA LEU A 302 -5.14 -39.22 3.64
C LEU A 302 -4.12 -38.28 4.31
N GLY A 303 -4.63 -37.34 5.10
CA GLY A 303 -3.84 -36.28 5.74
C GLY A 303 -4.10 -34.90 5.14
N THR A 304 -3.26 -33.93 5.51
CA THR A 304 -3.38 -32.53 5.09
C THR A 304 -2.44 -32.23 3.93
N THR A 305 -2.99 -31.81 2.80
CA THR A 305 -2.24 -31.35 1.62
C THR A 305 -2.47 -29.86 1.42
N THR A 306 -1.40 -29.10 1.21
CA THR A 306 -1.49 -27.68 0.88
C THR A 306 -1.63 -27.49 -0.62
N VAL A 307 -2.64 -26.72 -1.03
CA VAL A 307 -2.83 -26.29 -2.41
C VAL A 307 -2.35 -24.85 -2.54
N THR A 308 -1.45 -24.60 -3.47
CA THR A 308 -0.94 -23.25 -3.76
C THR A 308 -1.44 -22.81 -5.13
N CYS A 309 -2.10 -21.65 -5.16
CA CYS A 309 -2.58 -21.01 -6.38
C CYS A 309 -1.77 -19.75 -6.67
N SER A 310 -1.33 -19.60 -7.91
CA SER A 310 -0.55 -18.46 -8.39
C SER A 310 -1.16 -17.86 -9.65
N ALA A 311 -1.07 -16.54 -9.77
CA ALA A 311 -1.41 -15.78 -10.96
C ALA A 311 -0.31 -14.76 -11.27
N THR A 312 0.00 -14.58 -12.54
CA THR A 312 1.04 -13.67 -13.03
C THR A 312 0.44 -12.68 -14.01
N ASN A 313 0.71 -11.40 -13.82
CA ASN A 313 0.38 -10.33 -14.77
C ASN A 313 1.63 -9.47 -15.04
N THR A 314 1.45 -8.39 -15.80
CA THR A 314 2.48 -7.38 -16.09
C THR A 314 2.93 -6.57 -14.87
N GLY A 315 2.18 -6.64 -13.75
CA GLY A 315 2.46 -5.97 -12.48
C GLY A 315 3.16 -6.83 -11.41
N GLY A 316 3.31 -8.13 -11.65
CA GLY A 316 4.01 -9.07 -10.76
C GLY A 316 3.26 -10.39 -10.54
N ASN A 317 3.67 -11.11 -9.50
CA ASN A 317 3.13 -12.42 -9.13
C ASN A 317 2.29 -12.32 -7.87
N GLY A 318 1.04 -12.80 -7.93
CA GLY A 318 0.18 -13.01 -6.77
C GLY A 318 0.15 -14.50 -6.42
N SER A 319 0.12 -14.84 -5.13
CA SER A 319 -0.07 -16.22 -4.69
C SER A 319 -0.89 -16.30 -3.41
N ALA A 320 -1.70 -17.35 -3.29
CA ALA A 320 -2.47 -17.67 -2.10
C ALA A 320 -2.56 -19.19 -1.94
N SER A 321 -2.68 -19.67 -0.70
CA SER A 321 -2.74 -21.11 -0.41
C SER A 321 -3.85 -21.44 0.58
N PHE A 322 -4.37 -22.66 0.47
CA PHE A 322 -5.33 -23.25 1.40
C PHE A 322 -5.02 -24.73 1.60
N THR A 323 -5.61 -25.35 2.62
CA THR A 323 -5.35 -26.76 2.95
C THR A 323 -6.57 -27.63 2.67
N VAL A 324 -6.30 -28.82 2.14
CA VAL A 324 -7.27 -29.91 1.96
C VAL A 324 -6.90 -31.02 2.93
N THR A 325 -7.80 -31.37 3.84
CA THR A 325 -7.61 -32.46 4.80
C THR A 325 -8.53 -33.62 4.44
N VAL A 326 -7.94 -34.78 4.15
CA VAL A 326 -8.67 -36.03 3.91
C VAL A 326 -8.57 -36.90 5.15
N VAL A 327 -9.71 -37.26 5.73
CA VAL A 327 -9.81 -38.12 6.91
C VAL A 327 -10.48 -39.44 6.55
N ASP A 328 -10.17 -40.49 7.28
CA ASP A 328 -10.92 -41.76 7.23
C ASP A 328 -11.55 -42.00 8.59
N THR A 329 -12.87 -41.80 8.66
CA THR A 329 -13.67 -42.11 9.85
C THR A 329 -14.46 -43.41 9.71
N THR A 330 -14.28 -44.16 8.61
CA THR A 330 -15.07 -45.35 8.30
C THR A 330 -14.54 -46.55 9.10
N PRO A 331 -15.30 -47.10 10.06
CA PRO A 331 -14.84 -48.28 10.81
C PRO A 331 -14.77 -49.50 9.87
N PRO A 332 -13.79 -50.40 10.06
CA PRO A 332 -13.73 -51.62 9.27
C PRO A 332 -14.96 -52.50 9.53
N ALA A 333 -15.60 -52.97 8.46
CA ALA A 333 -16.68 -53.94 8.57
C ALA A 333 -16.10 -55.31 8.94
N LEU A 334 -16.36 -55.77 10.16
CA LEU A 334 -15.98 -57.10 10.64
C LEU A 334 -16.98 -58.14 10.09
N SER A 335 -16.56 -58.90 9.09
CA SER A 335 -17.24 -60.13 8.67
C SER A 335 -16.79 -61.27 9.58
N LEU A 336 -17.59 -61.60 10.58
CA LEU A 336 -17.35 -62.77 11.42
C LEU A 336 -17.85 -64.02 10.67
N PRO A 337 -17.07 -65.11 10.62
CA PRO A 337 -17.57 -66.38 10.08
C PRO A 337 -18.81 -66.81 10.89
N PRO A 338 -19.82 -67.43 10.24
CA PRO A 338 -20.97 -67.96 10.94
C PRO A 338 -20.48 -68.90 12.05
N ALA A 339 -21.03 -68.73 13.25
CA ALA A 339 -20.69 -69.58 14.38
C ALA A 339 -20.77 -71.05 13.94
N MET A 340 -19.65 -71.77 14.02
CA MET A 340 -19.62 -73.21 13.80
C MET A 340 -20.45 -73.87 14.91
N TYR A 341 -21.76 -73.97 14.70
CA TYR A 341 -22.60 -74.91 15.42
C TYR A 341 -22.26 -76.30 14.90
N GLY A 342 -21.27 -76.92 15.55
CA GLY A 342 -20.72 -78.20 15.13
C GLY A 342 -20.07 -79.00 16.25
N TRP A 343 -20.52 -78.85 17.50
CA TRP A 343 -20.27 -79.86 18.52
C TRP A 343 -21.55 -80.19 19.28
N ARG A 344 -22.34 -81.13 18.73
CA ARG A 344 -23.29 -81.92 19.52
C ARG A 344 -22.55 -83.16 20.02
N GLY A 345 -21.86 -83.01 21.14
CA GLY A 345 -21.51 -84.11 22.03
C GLY A 345 -22.51 -84.14 23.18
N GLN A 346 -23.41 -85.11 23.14
CA GLN A 346 -24.36 -85.40 24.21
C GLN A 346 -23.60 -85.68 25.51
N HIS A 347 -23.85 -84.95 26.59
CA HIS A 347 -23.96 -85.50 27.95
C HIS A 347 -24.78 -84.53 28.80
N GLY A 348 -25.88 -85.03 29.35
CA GLY A 348 -26.82 -84.25 30.14
C GLY A 348 -26.25 -83.89 31.51
N ALA A 349 -26.55 -82.67 31.95
CA ALA A 349 -26.63 -82.33 33.37
C ALA A 349 -27.65 -81.20 33.56
N ARG A 350 -28.80 -81.55 34.14
CA ARG A 350 -29.73 -80.63 34.80
C ARG A 350 -29.01 -79.94 35.95
N VAL A 351 -28.95 -78.60 36.01
CA VAL A 351 -28.94 -77.87 37.29
C VAL A 351 -29.60 -76.49 37.15
N VAL A 352 -30.82 -76.41 37.70
CA VAL A 352 -31.39 -75.35 38.56
C VAL A 352 -31.19 -73.87 38.21
N GLN A 353 -32.31 -73.25 37.84
CA GLN A 353 -32.57 -71.82 37.81
C GLN A 353 -32.55 -71.23 39.23
N ARG A 354 -31.68 -70.24 39.48
CA ARG A 354 -31.78 -69.36 40.66
C ARG A 354 -31.85 -67.90 40.22
N HIS A 355 -33.04 -67.32 40.39
CA HIS A 355 -33.25 -65.89 40.40
C HIS A 355 -32.42 -65.24 41.53
N GLY A 356 -31.68 -64.20 41.19
CA GLY A 356 -30.99 -63.33 42.14
C GLY A 356 -31.19 -61.87 41.77
N ARG A 357 -32.30 -61.28 42.22
CA ARG A 357 -32.42 -59.84 42.45
C ARG A 357 -31.41 -59.42 43.54
N ARG A 358 -30.77 -58.26 43.37
CA ARG A 358 -30.37 -57.25 44.39
C ARG A 358 -29.65 -56.13 43.63
N SER A 359 -30.07 -54.87 43.52
CA SER A 359 -30.52 -53.84 44.46
C SER A 359 -29.48 -53.42 45.53
N HIS A 360 -29.33 -52.08 45.64
CA HIS A 360 -28.59 -51.27 46.63
C HIS A 360 -27.10 -51.07 46.40
N ALA A 361 -26.49 -49.92 46.71
CA ALA A 361 -26.95 -48.59 47.14
C ALA A 361 -25.73 -47.65 47.20
N ALA A 362 -26.02 -46.35 47.17
CA ALA A 362 -25.43 -45.26 47.95
C ALA A 362 -23.89 -45.12 48.07
N GLY A 363 -23.40 -43.99 47.56
CA GLY A 363 -22.24 -43.28 48.10
C GLY A 363 -22.50 -41.77 48.05
N ARG A 364 -23.28 -41.26 49.02
CA ARG A 364 -23.29 -39.84 49.40
C ARG A 364 -21.99 -39.53 50.14
N HIS A 365 -21.34 -38.42 49.85
CA HIS A 365 -20.60 -37.57 50.78
C HIS A 365 -20.29 -36.26 50.03
N SER A 366 -21.06 -35.19 50.25
CA SER A 366 -20.97 -34.20 51.34
C SER A 366 -20.30 -32.92 50.83
N GLU A 367 -21.15 -31.94 50.53
CA GLU A 367 -20.90 -30.50 50.59
C GLU A 367 -20.26 -30.13 51.96
N PRO A 368 -19.55 -28.98 52.08
CA PRO A 368 -20.32 -27.81 52.46
C PRO A 368 -19.89 -26.48 51.81
N ARG A 369 -20.93 -25.66 51.63
CA ARG A 369 -20.96 -24.22 51.38
C ARG A 369 -20.17 -23.36 52.38
N ALA A 370 -20.00 -22.11 51.91
CA ALA A 370 -19.93 -20.82 52.62
C ALA A 370 -18.51 -20.20 52.63
N ARG A 371 -18.28 -18.91 52.36
CA ARG A 371 -19.03 -17.69 52.71
C ARG A 371 -18.65 -16.50 51.79
N ARG A 372 -19.66 -15.73 51.33
CA ARG A 372 -19.61 -14.24 51.29
C ARG A 372 -20.01 -13.74 52.72
N PRO A 373 -19.94 -12.45 53.13
CA PRO A 373 -19.69 -11.19 52.38
C PRO A 373 -18.79 -10.16 53.12
N ARG A 374 -18.46 -9.01 52.51
CA ARG A 374 -18.94 -7.67 52.99
C ARG A 374 -18.38 -6.49 52.19
N ARG A 375 -19.32 -5.55 51.97
CA ARG A 375 -19.17 -4.15 51.53
C ARG A 375 -18.10 -3.38 52.29
N ARG A 376 -17.54 -2.34 51.65
CA ARG A 376 -17.60 -0.96 52.15
C ARG A 376 -17.37 0.06 51.03
N ARG A 377 -18.32 1.00 50.93
CA ARG A 377 -18.17 2.31 50.30
C ARG A 377 -17.13 3.13 51.08
N ARG A 378 -16.35 3.94 50.39
CA ARG A 378 -16.33 5.40 50.54
C ARG A 378 -15.97 6.03 49.22
#